data_AF-A0A9E5HT05-F1
#
_entry.id   AF-A0A9E5HT05-F1
#
_cell.length_a   1.000
_cell.length_b   1.000
_cell.length_c   1.000
_cell.angle_alpha   90.00
_cell.angle_beta   90.00
_cell.angle_gamma   90.00
#
_symmetry.space_group_name_H-M   'P 1'
#
loop_
_entity.id
_entity.type
_entity.pdbx_description
1 polymer ?
#
loop_
_entity_poly.entity_id
_entity_poly.type
_entity_poly.pdbx_seq_one_letter_code
_entity_poly.pdbx_strand_id
1 'polypeptide(L)'
;MRDTLTTFVIVSIAYIISYALTSGFVYPIQTTLLPNVSEKTGLLFLPHGVRIIAMYYLGWRAMFQLLPASYLMWFLSVYGNGLDLGVYQPIMSLLACYVGVKLAEVLIDLRPHVLDLAAWKFLIISGVFGSVFNGIGLTALQHEAQFHWNVLGYVIGDVAGLFASLFLLLYLFKFLRHYKGI
;
A
#
# COMPACT_ATOMS: atom_id res chain seq x y z
N MET A 1 7.87 -23.69 -8.58
CA MET A 1 6.91 -23.11 -9.56
C MET A 1 5.48 -23.03 -9.00
N ARG A 2 4.91 -24.11 -8.43
CA ARG A 2 3.55 -24.10 -7.84
C ARG A 2 3.37 -23.07 -6.71
N ASP A 3 4.42 -22.83 -5.94
CA ASP A 3 4.43 -21.86 -4.84
C ASP A 3 4.46 -20.39 -5.33
N THR A 4 5.26 -20.08 -6.35
CA THR A 4 5.37 -18.72 -6.91
C THR A 4 4.09 -18.23 -7.56
N LEU A 5 3.41 -19.09 -8.34
CA LEU A 5 2.13 -18.75 -8.96
C LEU A 5 1.05 -18.51 -7.89
N THR A 6 1.00 -19.35 -6.87
CA THR A 6 0.06 -19.21 -5.76
C THR A 6 0.28 -17.89 -5.03
N THR A 7 1.53 -17.56 -4.68
CA THR A 7 1.87 -16.28 -4.04
C THR A 7 1.52 -15.09 -4.92
N PHE A 8 1.83 -15.16 -6.22
CA PHE A 8 1.45 -14.12 -7.17
C PHE A 8 -0.07 -13.87 -7.19
N VAL A 9 -0.87 -14.93 -7.26
CA VAL A 9 -2.34 -14.85 -7.25
C VAL A 9 -2.85 -14.24 -5.95
N ILE A 10 -2.36 -14.73 -4.79
CA ILE A 10 -2.79 -14.23 -3.48
C ILE A 10 -2.47 -12.73 -3.33
N VAL A 11 -1.25 -12.33 -3.64
CA VAL A 11 -0.79 -10.94 -3.49
C VAL A 11 -1.52 -10.02 -4.49
N SER A 12 -1.74 -10.49 -5.72
CA SER A 12 -2.52 -9.75 -6.72
C SER A 12 -3.96 -9.55 -6.28
N ILE A 13 -4.64 -10.60 -5.81
CA ILE A 13 -6.03 -10.51 -5.31
C ILE A 13 -6.11 -9.59 -4.11
N ALA A 14 -5.21 -9.71 -3.14
CA ALA A 14 -5.19 -8.83 -1.97
C ALA A 14 -5.02 -7.36 -2.38
N TYR A 15 -4.13 -7.08 -3.33
CA TYR A 15 -3.93 -5.73 -3.85
C TYR A 15 -5.16 -5.22 -4.60
N ILE A 16 -5.73 -6.00 -5.52
CA ILE A 16 -6.94 -5.64 -6.28
C ILE A 16 -8.11 -5.35 -5.35
N ILE A 17 -8.38 -6.22 -4.35
CA ILE A 17 -9.44 -6.01 -3.37
C ILE A 17 -9.18 -4.73 -2.58
N SER A 18 -7.97 -4.51 -2.08
CA SER A 18 -7.63 -3.31 -1.31
C SER A 18 -7.82 -2.03 -2.12
N TYR A 19 -7.46 -2.06 -3.40
CA TYR A 19 -7.61 -0.91 -4.29
C TYR A 19 -9.07 -0.69 -4.64
N ALA A 20 -9.81 -1.74 -4.99
CA ALA A 20 -11.24 -1.66 -5.31
C ALA A 20 -12.06 -1.14 -4.11
N LEU A 21 -11.74 -1.56 -2.88
CA LEU A 21 -12.34 -1.02 -1.67
C LEU A 21 -12.02 0.47 -1.51
N THR A 22 -10.79 0.86 -1.78
CA THR A 22 -10.37 2.26 -1.70
C THR A 22 -11.09 3.11 -2.75
N SER A 23 -11.01 2.74 -4.03
CA SER A 23 -11.60 3.52 -5.12
C SER A 23 -13.14 3.46 -5.14
N GLY A 24 -13.73 2.34 -4.74
CA GLY A 24 -15.18 2.11 -4.81
C GLY A 24 -15.96 2.49 -3.55
N PHE A 25 -15.29 2.57 -2.38
CA PHE A 25 -15.95 2.93 -1.12
C PHE A 25 -15.28 4.12 -0.44
N VAL A 26 -13.97 4.07 -0.21
CA VAL A 26 -13.27 5.13 0.54
C VAL A 26 -13.37 6.47 -0.19
N TYR A 27 -13.02 6.52 -1.47
CA TYR A 27 -12.99 7.78 -2.22
C TYR A 27 -14.38 8.42 -2.38
N PRO A 28 -15.44 7.69 -2.76
CA PRO A 28 -16.79 8.27 -2.81
C PRO A 28 -17.27 8.83 -1.47
N ILE A 29 -16.98 8.14 -0.36
CA ILE A 29 -17.35 8.62 0.98
C ILE A 29 -16.53 9.87 1.34
N GLN A 30 -15.21 9.86 1.04
CA GLN A 30 -14.33 10.99 1.27
C GLN A 30 -14.80 12.23 0.50
N THR A 31 -15.11 12.12 -0.79
CA THR A 31 -15.52 13.28 -1.60
C THR A 31 -16.87 13.83 -1.18
N THR A 32 -17.75 12.98 -0.66
CA THR A 32 -19.04 13.40 -0.09
C THR A 32 -18.86 14.17 1.23
N LEU A 33 -17.98 13.70 2.12
CA LEU A 33 -17.79 14.30 3.45
C LEU A 33 -16.76 15.44 3.48
N LEU A 34 -15.78 15.40 2.58
CA LEU A 34 -14.61 16.28 2.52
C LEU A 34 -14.35 16.71 1.06
N PRO A 35 -15.26 17.49 0.43
CA PRO A 35 -15.20 17.80 -1.01
C PRO A 35 -13.97 18.63 -1.42
N ASN A 36 -13.30 19.28 -0.46
CA ASN A 36 -12.09 20.06 -0.70
C ASN A 36 -10.80 19.22 -0.69
N VAL A 37 -10.88 17.93 -0.37
CA VAL A 37 -9.73 17.01 -0.37
C VAL A 37 -9.68 16.29 -1.71
N SER A 38 -8.52 16.34 -2.36
CA SER A 38 -8.32 15.68 -3.67
C SER A 38 -8.53 14.17 -3.58
N GLU A 39 -9.18 13.60 -4.58
CA GLU A 39 -9.29 12.14 -4.76
C GLU A 39 -7.93 11.47 -5.00
N LYS A 40 -6.94 12.25 -5.49
CA LYS A 40 -5.57 11.75 -5.68
C LYS A 40 -4.85 11.53 -4.35
N THR A 41 -5.23 12.27 -3.30
CA THR A 41 -4.70 12.16 -1.93
C THR A 41 -5.72 11.46 -1.04
N GLY A 42 -5.93 10.17 -1.30
CA GLY A 42 -6.84 9.33 -0.53
C GLY A 42 -6.44 9.23 0.95
N LEU A 43 -7.28 9.69 1.88
CA LEU A 43 -7.00 9.72 3.33
C LEU A 43 -6.95 8.34 4.00
N LEU A 44 -7.39 7.30 3.29
CA LEU A 44 -7.27 5.90 3.72
C LEU A 44 -6.92 5.03 2.50
N PHE A 45 -5.63 4.90 2.20
CA PHE A 45 -5.15 4.17 1.02
C PHE A 45 -4.67 2.75 1.37
N LEU A 46 -5.60 1.80 1.40
CA LEU A 46 -5.33 0.39 1.73
C LEU A 46 -4.23 -0.29 0.88
N PRO A 47 -4.06 0.01 -0.43
CA PRO A 47 -3.04 -0.65 -1.24
C PRO A 47 -1.61 -0.45 -0.74
N HIS A 48 -1.34 0.65 -0.03
CA HIS A 48 -0.04 0.87 0.60
C HIS A 48 0.29 -0.21 1.64
N GLY A 49 -0.68 -0.53 2.49
CA GLY A 49 -0.53 -1.59 3.49
C GLY A 49 -0.20 -2.94 2.84
N VAL A 50 -0.90 -3.30 1.77
CA VAL A 50 -0.62 -4.53 1.02
C VAL A 50 0.80 -4.55 0.46
N ARG A 51 1.29 -3.43 -0.10
CA ARG A 51 2.68 -3.33 -0.58
C ARG A 51 3.67 -3.57 0.54
N ILE A 52 3.53 -2.91 1.69
CA ILE A 52 4.46 -3.06 2.82
C ILE A 52 4.45 -4.49 3.36
N ILE A 53 3.26 -5.08 3.55
CA ILE A 53 3.11 -6.44 4.04
C ILE A 53 3.72 -7.44 3.04
N ALA A 54 3.46 -7.29 1.75
CA ALA A 54 4.06 -8.14 0.72
C ALA A 54 5.59 -8.01 0.69
N MET A 55 6.13 -6.79 0.77
CA MET A 55 7.58 -6.55 0.84
C MET A 55 8.18 -7.14 2.10
N TYR A 56 7.47 -7.14 3.23
CA TYR A 56 7.90 -7.78 4.49
C TYR A 56 8.03 -9.31 4.37
N TYR A 57 7.15 -9.98 3.63
CA TYR A 57 7.27 -11.44 3.47
C TYR A 57 8.16 -11.88 2.31
N LEU A 58 8.16 -11.14 1.21
CA LEU A 58 8.76 -11.57 -0.06
C LEU A 58 10.02 -10.78 -0.43
N GLY A 59 10.35 -9.73 0.33
CA GLY A 59 11.42 -8.81 0.01
C GLY A 59 11.19 -8.13 -1.35
N TRP A 60 12.27 -7.89 -2.08
CA TRP A 60 12.24 -7.26 -3.41
C TRP A 60 11.38 -8.02 -4.44
N ARG A 61 11.18 -9.34 -4.26
CA ARG A 61 10.35 -10.16 -5.18
C ARG A 61 8.88 -9.74 -5.18
N ALA A 62 8.39 -9.12 -4.10
CA ALA A 62 7.02 -8.58 -4.07
C ALA A 62 6.80 -7.51 -5.15
N MET A 63 7.83 -6.78 -5.57
CA MET A 63 7.70 -5.79 -6.64
C MET A 63 7.18 -6.44 -7.92
N PHE A 64 7.81 -7.52 -8.35
CA PHE A 64 7.40 -8.25 -9.57
C PHE A 64 6.03 -8.90 -9.43
N GLN A 65 5.67 -9.36 -8.23
CA GLN A 65 4.37 -9.99 -8.00
C GLN A 65 3.23 -8.96 -7.97
N LEU A 66 3.48 -7.76 -7.44
CA LEU A 66 2.49 -6.69 -7.37
C LEU A 66 2.38 -5.87 -8.65
N LEU A 67 3.42 -5.85 -9.49
CA LEU A 67 3.48 -4.98 -10.66
C LEU A 67 2.29 -5.17 -11.62
N PRO A 68 1.89 -6.41 -12.00
CA PRO A 68 0.75 -6.60 -12.90
C PRO A 68 -0.57 -6.10 -12.31
N ALA A 69 -0.84 -6.42 -11.04
CA ALA A 69 -2.03 -5.95 -10.34
C ALA A 69 -2.03 -4.42 -10.16
N SER A 70 -0.87 -3.82 -9.90
CA SER A 70 -0.71 -2.37 -9.77
C SER A 70 -0.99 -1.64 -11.08
N TYR A 71 -0.52 -2.18 -12.20
CA TYR A 71 -0.81 -1.64 -13.54
C TYR A 71 -2.26 -1.86 -13.96
N LEU A 72 -2.87 -3.00 -13.62
CA LEU A 72 -4.29 -3.21 -13.83
C LEU A 72 -5.13 -2.14 -13.11
N MET A 73 -4.85 -1.90 -11.83
CA MET A 73 -5.59 -0.89 -11.07
C MET A 73 -5.30 0.53 -11.53
N TRP A 74 -4.07 0.84 -11.96
CA TRP A 74 -3.74 2.11 -12.61
C TRP A 74 -4.56 2.29 -13.90
N PHE A 75 -4.61 1.26 -14.76
CA PHE A 75 -5.38 1.29 -16.01
C PHE A 75 -6.86 1.56 -15.74
N LEU A 76 -7.46 0.83 -14.79
CA LEU A 76 -8.86 1.04 -14.40
C LEU A 76 -9.10 2.43 -13.78
N SER A 77 -8.14 2.97 -13.06
CA SER A 77 -8.25 4.31 -12.47
C SER A 77 -8.19 5.42 -13.54
N VAL A 78 -7.29 5.28 -14.52
CA VAL A 78 -7.14 6.26 -15.61
C VAL A 78 -8.30 6.17 -16.59
N TYR A 79 -8.59 4.98 -17.12
CA TYR A 79 -9.54 4.80 -18.20
C TYR A 79 -10.96 4.46 -17.73
N GLY A 80 -11.11 3.91 -16.53
CA GLY A 80 -12.42 3.60 -15.94
C GLY A 80 -12.98 4.74 -15.08
N ASN A 81 -12.13 5.40 -14.29
CA ASN A 81 -12.56 6.48 -13.37
C ASN A 81 -12.13 7.88 -13.82
N GLY A 82 -11.40 8.03 -14.93
CA GLY A 82 -10.99 9.33 -15.45
C GLY A 82 -9.91 10.03 -14.62
N LEU A 83 -9.19 9.32 -13.76
CA LEU A 83 -8.13 9.91 -12.93
C LEU A 83 -6.88 10.19 -13.76
N ASP A 84 -6.36 11.41 -13.66
CA ASP A 84 -5.10 11.79 -14.30
C ASP A 84 -3.88 11.33 -13.46
N LEU A 85 -3.47 10.09 -13.71
CA LEU A 85 -2.35 9.42 -13.04
C LEU A 85 -1.27 9.02 -14.06
N GLY A 86 -0.01 9.38 -13.78
CA GLY A 86 1.11 9.05 -14.64
C GLY A 86 1.41 7.54 -14.70
N VAL A 87 1.83 7.04 -15.87
CA VAL A 87 2.15 5.62 -16.10
C VAL A 87 3.28 5.07 -15.20
N TYR A 88 4.12 5.94 -14.66
CA TYR A 88 5.23 5.57 -13.78
C TYR A 88 4.84 5.46 -12.30
N GLN A 89 3.62 5.86 -11.92
CA GLN A 89 3.21 5.85 -10.50
C GLN A 89 3.28 4.46 -9.85
N PRO A 90 2.79 3.36 -10.47
CA PRO A 90 2.91 2.02 -9.88
C PRO A 90 4.36 1.63 -9.56
N ILE A 91 5.29 1.94 -10.47
CA ILE A 91 6.72 1.66 -10.30
C ILE A 91 7.29 2.52 -9.15
N MET A 92 7.00 3.82 -9.16
CA MET A 92 7.48 4.74 -8.13
C MET A 92 7.01 4.32 -6.74
N SER A 93 5.74 3.95 -6.61
CA SER A 93 5.16 3.45 -5.37
C SER A 93 5.82 2.17 -4.86
N LEU A 94 6.11 1.20 -5.73
CA LEU A 94 6.77 -0.04 -5.35
C LEU A 94 8.22 0.20 -4.92
N LEU A 95 8.94 1.07 -5.65
CA LEU A 95 10.31 1.48 -5.28
C LEU A 95 10.33 2.22 -3.94
N ALA A 96 9.42 3.16 -3.72
CA ALA A 96 9.29 3.88 -2.47
C ALA A 96 9.05 2.94 -1.28
N CYS A 97 8.12 1.99 -1.42
CA CYS A 97 7.88 0.97 -0.39
C CYS A 97 9.12 0.11 -0.13
N TYR A 98 9.83 -0.29 -1.18
CA TYR A 98 11.06 -1.07 -1.05
C TYR A 98 12.16 -0.30 -0.30
N VAL A 99 12.38 0.98 -0.65
CA VAL A 99 13.31 1.87 0.07
C VAL A 99 12.90 2.01 1.53
N GLY A 100 11.61 2.23 1.81
CA GLY A 100 11.10 2.35 3.17
C GLY A 100 11.36 1.12 4.02
N VAL A 101 11.14 -0.07 3.46
CA VAL A 101 11.46 -1.34 4.12
C VAL A 101 12.97 -1.51 4.35
N LYS A 102 13.81 -1.12 3.38
CA LYS A 102 15.27 -1.18 3.52
C LYS A 102 15.81 -0.24 4.59
N LEU A 103 15.25 0.96 4.72
CA LEU A 103 15.62 1.85 5.83
C LEU A 103 15.18 1.29 7.18
N ALA A 104 13.98 0.71 7.27
CA ALA A 104 13.55 0.06 8.50
C ALA A 104 14.47 -1.12 8.90
N GLU A 105 14.97 -1.90 7.93
CA GLU A 105 15.97 -2.95 8.19
C GLU A 105 17.25 -2.40 8.81
N VAL A 106 17.76 -1.28 8.28
CA VAL A 106 18.97 -0.63 8.82
C VAL A 106 18.74 -0.05 10.22
N LEU A 107 17.53 0.48 10.50
CA LEU A 107 17.22 1.13 11.77
C LEU A 107 16.88 0.15 12.92
N ILE A 108 16.34 -1.02 12.59
CA ILE A 108 15.88 -2.04 13.56
C ILE A 108 16.87 -3.22 13.62
N ASP A 109 17.98 -3.13 12.87
CA ASP A 109 19.10 -4.08 12.76
C ASP A 109 18.74 -5.45 12.15
N LEU A 110 17.48 -5.90 12.22
CA LEU A 110 16.98 -7.08 11.50
C LEU A 110 15.47 -7.00 11.21
N ARG A 111 15.07 -7.67 10.12
CA ARG A 111 13.66 -7.96 9.83
C ARG A 111 13.17 -9.11 10.72
N PRO A 112 12.18 -8.91 11.59
CA PRO A 112 11.65 -9.99 12.42
C PRO A 112 11.07 -11.12 11.56
N HIS A 113 11.20 -12.37 12.03
CA HIS A 113 10.62 -13.53 11.34
C HIS A 113 9.32 -14.02 11.98
N VAL A 114 9.08 -13.64 13.23
CA VAL A 114 7.85 -13.95 13.97
C VAL A 114 6.96 -12.71 13.95
N LEU A 115 5.65 -12.89 13.73
CA LEU A 115 4.67 -11.80 13.81
C LEU A 115 4.37 -11.41 15.27
N ASP A 116 5.37 -10.82 15.91
CA ASP A 116 5.30 -10.29 17.28
C ASP A 116 5.31 -8.75 17.29
N LEU A 117 5.43 -8.15 18.46
CA LEU A 117 5.48 -6.68 18.60
C LEU A 117 6.63 -6.05 17.79
N ALA A 118 7.76 -6.75 17.60
CA ALA A 118 8.86 -6.24 16.79
C ALA A 118 8.48 -6.22 15.30
N ALA A 119 7.80 -7.25 14.79
CA ALA A 119 7.28 -7.24 13.41
C ALA A 119 6.28 -6.11 13.17
N TRP A 120 5.41 -5.85 14.15
CA TRP A 120 4.46 -4.72 14.08
C TRP A 120 5.17 -3.38 14.01
N LYS A 121 6.15 -3.16 14.90
CA LYS A 121 7.00 -1.95 14.86
C LYS A 121 7.72 -1.82 13.52
N PHE A 122 8.30 -2.91 13.03
CA PHE A 122 8.99 -2.95 11.73
C PHE A 122 8.06 -2.57 10.57
N LEU A 123 6.86 -3.15 10.51
CA LEU A 123 5.86 -2.88 9.47
C LEU A 123 5.41 -1.42 9.49
N ILE A 124 5.14 -0.87 10.68
CA ILE A 124 4.73 0.54 10.83
C ILE A 124 5.86 1.47 10.38
N ILE A 125 7.08 1.26 10.85
CA ILE A 125 8.25 2.08 10.49
C ILE A 125 8.51 2.00 8.98
N SER A 126 8.49 0.79 8.42
CA SER A 126 8.63 0.57 6.97
C SER A 126 7.57 1.32 6.17
N GLY A 127 6.32 1.28 6.63
CA GLY A 127 5.22 1.93 5.94
C GLY A 127 5.24 3.45 6.05
N VAL A 128 5.69 4.01 7.17
CA VAL A 128 5.89 5.46 7.31
C VAL A 128 6.98 5.93 6.35
N PHE A 129 8.17 5.31 6.37
CA PHE A 129 9.23 5.68 5.42
C PHE A 129 8.81 5.47 3.97
N GLY A 130 8.22 4.31 3.68
CA GLY A 130 7.75 3.99 2.34
C GLY A 130 6.74 5.01 1.83
N SER A 131 5.88 5.51 2.71
CA SER A 131 4.93 6.55 2.35
C SER A 131 5.56 7.91 2.12
N VAL A 132 6.54 8.32 2.95
CA VAL A 132 7.27 9.58 2.72
C VAL A 132 7.93 9.58 1.34
N PHE A 133 8.64 8.51 0.97
CA PHE A 133 9.21 8.40 -0.38
C PHE A 133 8.16 8.31 -1.48
N ASN A 134 7.02 7.67 -1.21
CA ASN A 134 5.93 7.55 -2.15
C ASN A 134 5.32 8.94 -2.43
N GLY A 135 4.98 9.69 -1.38
CA GLY A 135 4.45 11.04 -1.49
C GLY A 135 5.40 11.97 -2.22
N ILE A 136 6.70 11.95 -1.89
CA ILE A 136 7.73 12.74 -2.59
C ILE A 136 7.77 12.36 -4.08
N GLY A 137 7.82 11.06 -4.38
CA GLY A 137 7.90 10.55 -5.75
C GLY A 137 6.68 10.88 -6.60
N LEU A 138 5.47 10.64 -6.07
CA LEU A 138 4.23 10.90 -6.78
C LEU A 138 4.01 12.39 -7.03
N THR A 139 4.22 13.22 -6.01
CA THR A 139 4.10 14.68 -6.13
C THR A 139 5.10 15.23 -7.15
N ALA A 140 6.34 14.73 -7.15
CA ALA A 140 7.36 15.13 -8.13
C ALA A 140 6.99 14.70 -9.57
N LEU A 141 6.50 13.46 -9.74
CA LEU A 141 6.09 12.91 -11.04
C LEU A 141 4.88 13.63 -11.65
N GLN A 142 3.97 14.14 -10.82
CA GLN A 142 2.77 14.83 -11.26
C GLN A 142 2.96 16.36 -11.39
N HIS A 143 4.15 16.87 -11.07
CA HIS A 143 4.47 18.30 -11.11
C HIS A 143 3.45 19.16 -10.36
N GLU A 144 2.92 18.64 -9.25
CA GLU A 144 1.85 19.31 -8.53
C GLU A 144 2.36 20.56 -7.79
N ALA A 145 1.57 21.62 -7.83
CA ALA A 145 1.77 22.77 -6.96
C ALA A 145 1.53 22.38 -5.49
N GLN A 146 2.05 23.15 -4.54
CA GLN A 146 1.92 22.87 -3.09
C GLN A 146 2.57 21.55 -2.65
N PHE A 147 3.81 21.31 -3.08
CA PHE A 147 4.56 20.07 -2.90
C PHE A 147 4.44 19.46 -1.49
N HIS A 148 4.64 20.26 -0.44
CA HIS A 148 4.63 19.78 0.94
C HIS A 148 3.26 19.29 1.41
N TRP A 149 2.17 19.93 0.98
CA TRP A 149 0.81 19.53 1.34
C TRP A 149 0.41 18.21 0.68
N ASN A 150 0.82 17.98 -0.57
CA ASN A 150 0.50 16.74 -1.28
C ASN A 150 1.28 15.56 -0.71
N VAL A 151 2.58 15.75 -0.42
CA VAL A 151 3.38 14.76 0.30
C VAL A 151 2.72 14.41 1.63
N LEU A 152 2.28 15.40 2.40
CA LEU A 152 1.61 15.16 3.69
C LEU A 152 0.29 14.40 3.52
N GLY A 153 -0.49 14.73 2.48
CA GLY A 153 -1.72 14.02 2.14
C GLY A 153 -1.48 12.54 1.83
N TYR A 154 -0.46 12.23 1.01
CA TYR A 154 -0.03 10.86 0.74
C TYR A 154 0.39 10.14 2.03
N VAL A 155 1.18 10.79 2.89
CA VAL A 155 1.64 10.22 4.17
C VAL A 155 0.48 9.85 5.08
N ILE A 156 -0.48 10.76 5.25
CA ILE A 156 -1.68 10.49 6.06
C ILE A 156 -2.45 9.30 5.47
N GLY A 157 -2.70 9.33 4.16
CA GLY A 157 -3.45 8.32 3.44
C GLY A 157 -2.88 6.91 3.54
N ASP A 158 -1.61 6.80 3.21
CA ASP A 158 -0.86 5.55 3.20
C ASP A 158 -0.69 4.99 4.62
N VAL A 159 -0.36 5.83 5.61
CA VAL A 159 -0.18 5.38 7.00
C VAL A 159 -1.51 4.92 7.60
N ALA A 160 -2.60 5.66 7.38
CA ALA A 160 -3.93 5.22 7.78
C ALA A 160 -4.31 3.89 7.10
N GLY A 161 -4.04 3.79 5.79
CA GLY A 161 -4.27 2.58 5.00
C GLY A 161 -3.47 1.38 5.46
N LEU A 162 -2.22 1.58 5.88
CA LEU A 162 -1.37 0.56 6.51
C LEU A 162 -1.98 0.05 7.80
N PHE A 163 -2.36 0.94 8.73
CA PHE A 163 -2.98 0.52 9.98
C PHE A 163 -4.26 -0.28 9.73
N ALA A 164 -5.15 0.22 8.87
CA ALA A 164 -6.36 -0.51 8.50
C ALA A 164 -6.06 -1.88 7.88
N SER A 165 -5.06 -1.98 7.00
CA SER A 165 -4.66 -3.27 6.41
C SER A 165 -4.14 -4.26 7.45
N LEU A 166 -3.34 -3.79 8.42
CA LEU A 166 -2.84 -4.62 9.51
C LEU A 166 -3.97 -5.10 10.43
N PHE A 167 -4.93 -4.22 10.74
CA PHE A 167 -6.13 -4.62 11.50
C PHE A 167 -6.96 -5.66 10.74
N LEU A 168 -7.24 -5.45 9.45
CA LEU A 168 -7.95 -6.42 8.62
C LEU A 168 -7.23 -7.77 8.59
N LEU A 169 -5.90 -7.78 8.48
CA LEU A 169 -5.10 -8.99 8.51
C LEU A 169 -5.19 -9.73 9.85
N LEU A 170 -5.18 -9.00 10.98
CA LEU A 170 -5.38 -9.59 12.31
C LEU A 170 -6.74 -10.28 12.42
N TYR A 171 -7.81 -9.59 12.03
CA TYR A 171 -9.16 -10.16 12.10
C TYR A 171 -9.33 -11.35 11.17
N LEU A 172 -8.72 -11.31 9.98
CA LEU A 172 -8.69 -12.44 9.07
C LEU A 172 -7.99 -13.66 9.71
N PHE A 173 -6.81 -13.48 10.30
CA PHE A 173 -6.12 -14.58 10.97
C PHE A 173 -6.87 -15.10 12.19
N LYS A 174 -7.49 -14.22 12.98
CA LYS A 174 -8.34 -14.62 14.11
C LYS A 174 -9.53 -15.46 13.63
N PHE A 175 -10.20 -15.03 12.57
CA PHE A 175 -11.32 -15.75 11.97
C PHE A 175 -10.90 -17.12 11.39
N LEU A 176 -9.81 -17.16 10.65
CA LEU A 176 -9.28 -18.41 10.08
C LEU A 176 -8.84 -19.41 11.15
N ARG A 177 -8.26 -18.92 12.25
CA ARG A 177 -7.89 -19.75 13.40
C ARG A 177 -9.13 -20.36 14.06
N HIS A 178 -10.16 -19.53 14.29
CA HIS A 178 -11.43 -19.98 14.84
C HIS A 178 -12.11 -21.05 13.98
N TYR A 179 -12.11 -20.89 12.65
CA TYR A 179 -12.73 -21.86 11.73
C TYR A 179 -11.92 -23.15 11.56
N LYS A 180 -10.58 -23.08 11.63
CA LYS A 180 -9.70 -24.28 11.56
C LYS A 180 -9.65 -25.09 12.87
N GLY A 181 -10.35 -24.66 13.92
CA GLY A 181 -10.39 -25.38 15.19
C GLY A 181 -9.03 -25.45 15.91
N ILE A 182 -8.17 -24.45 15.69
CA ILE A 182 -6.89 -24.27 16.40
C ILE A 182 -7.04 -23.17 17.44
#